data_AF-A0A8S8YGM2-F1
#
_entry.id   AF-A0A8S8YGM2-F1
#
_cell.length_a   1.000
_cell.length_b   1.000
_cell.length_c   1.000
_cell.angle_alpha   90.00
_cell.angle_beta   90.00
_cell.angle_gamma   90.00
#
_symmetry.space_group_name_H-M   'P 1'
#
loop_
_entity.id
_entity.type
_entity.pdbx_description
1 polymer ?
#
loop_
_entity_poly.entity_id
_entity_poly.type
_entity_poly.pdbx_seq_one_letter_code
_entity_poly.pdbx_strand_id
1 'polypeptide(L)'
;MQPKGNVDGDAAGGPFASETHVRVLDAMERRPVGMEIHAISEPGLHIVRARLNDGFTAKSGDHFALESGKSGPLSPLRFQDLSGDANSALQESVAESIKVNPDPHLGFYNRAKNISLKVHAFQLLPGVGSSTARSWVEIRGRMAG
;
A
#
# COMPACT_ATOMS: atom_id res chain seq x y z
N MET A 1 -4.02 -39.55 -17.92
CA MET A 1 -4.83 -38.33 -17.72
C MET A 1 -4.21 -37.55 -16.58
N GLN A 2 -3.60 -36.39 -16.87
CA GLN A 2 -3.17 -35.45 -15.82
C GLN A 2 -4.41 -34.67 -15.34
N PRO A 3 -4.59 -34.43 -14.04
CA PRO A 3 -5.65 -33.54 -13.59
C PRO A 3 -5.28 -32.10 -13.97
N LYS A 4 -6.28 -31.40 -14.50
CA LYS A 4 -6.23 -30.04 -15.01
C LYS A 4 -5.78 -29.07 -13.93
N GLY A 5 -4.96 -28.11 -14.35
CA GLY A 5 -4.51 -26.99 -13.52
C GLY A 5 -5.70 -26.28 -12.87
N ASN A 6 -5.57 -26.08 -11.56
CA ASN A 6 -6.49 -25.29 -10.78
C ASN A 6 -6.26 -23.80 -11.13
N VAL A 7 -7.05 -23.28 -12.07
CA VAL A 7 -7.25 -21.85 -12.26
C VAL A 7 -8.30 -21.41 -11.24
N ASP A 8 -7.92 -21.39 -9.97
CA ASP A 8 -8.71 -20.69 -8.97
C ASP A 8 -8.32 -19.21 -9.03
N GLY A 9 -9.20 -18.44 -9.68
CA GLY A 9 -9.22 -17.00 -9.61
C GLY A 9 -9.46 -16.58 -8.17
N ASP A 10 -8.43 -16.06 -7.53
CA ASP A 10 -8.45 -15.52 -6.16
C ASP A 10 -9.15 -14.15 -6.12
N ALA A 11 -10.39 -14.07 -6.62
CA ALA A 11 -11.08 -12.82 -6.92
C ALA A 11 -12.28 -12.51 -6.01
N ALA A 12 -12.53 -13.27 -4.95
CA ALA A 12 -13.59 -12.93 -3.99
C ALA A 12 -13.23 -13.37 -2.57
N GLY A 13 -12.49 -12.52 -1.85
CA GLY A 13 -12.27 -12.67 -0.40
C GLY A 13 -10.80 -12.78 0.06
N GLY A 14 -9.84 -12.74 -0.85
CA GLY A 14 -8.42 -12.69 -0.52
C GLY A 14 -7.99 -11.38 0.17
N PRO A 15 -6.79 -11.33 0.78
CA PRO A 15 -6.31 -10.15 1.52
C PRO A 15 -6.19 -8.87 0.68
N PHE A 16 -6.20 -9.01 -0.66
CA PHE A 16 -6.11 -7.90 -1.60
C PHE A 16 -7.41 -7.63 -2.37
N ALA A 17 -8.55 -8.18 -1.93
CA ALA A 17 -9.83 -8.06 -2.64
C ALA A 17 -10.32 -6.60 -2.79
N SER A 18 -9.92 -5.70 -1.90
CA SER A 18 -10.22 -4.27 -1.97
C SER A 18 -9.20 -3.45 -2.75
N GLU A 19 -8.08 -4.05 -3.15
CA GLU A 19 -7.02 -3.35 -3.87
C GLU A 19 -7.43 -3.20 -5.34
N THR A 20 -7.15 -2.03 -5.90
CA THR A 20 -7.57 -1.66 -7.27
C THR A 20 -6.39 -1.26 -8.13
N HIS A 21 -5.32 -0.74 -7.52
CA HIS A 21 -4.14 -0.26 -8.21
C HIS A 21 -2.87 -0.76 -7.53
N VAL A 22 -1.76 -0.66 -8.25
CA VAL A 22 -0.43 -0.79 -7.71
C VAL A 22 0.44 0.37 -8.14
N ARG A 23 1.38 0.72 -7.27
CA ARG A 23 2.49 1.63 -7.57
C ARG A 23 3.79 0.84 -7.47
N VAL A 24 4.51 0.78 -8.58
CA VAL A 24 5.73 0.01 -8.72
C VAL A 24 6.86 0.68 -7.94
N LEU A 25 7.52 -0.08 -7.08
CA LEU A 25 8.71 0.34 -6.35
C LEU A 25 9.97 -0.01 -7.14
N ASP A 26 9.97 -1.19 -7.76
CA ASP A 26 11.08 -1.73 -8.55
C ASP A 26 10.57 -2.84 -9.49
N ALA A 27 11.28 -3.07 -10.60
CA ALA A 27 10.99 -4.12 -11.56
C ALA A 27 12.28 -4.86 -11.92
N MET A 28 12.30 -6.18 -11.70
CA MET A 28 13.49 -7.01 -11.85
C MET A 28 13.20 -8.28 -12.64
N GLU A 29 14.20 -8.75 -13.38
CA GLU A 29 14.13 -10.06 -14.02
C GLU A 29 14.20 -11.18 -12.97
N ARG A 30 13.27 -12.14 -13.07
CA ARG A 30 13.24 -13.30 -12.17
C ARG A 30 13.36 -14.60 -12.95
N ARG A 31 14.26 -15.47 -12.49
CA ARG A 31 14.47 -16.80 -13.10
C ARG A 31 13.29 -17.74 -12.79
N PRO A 32 12.92 -18.67 -13.70
CA PRO A 32 13.60 -18.93 -14.98
C PRO A 32 13.26 -17.95 -16.11
N VAL A 33 12.08 -17.29 -16.13
CA VAL A 33 11.75 -16.24 -17.12
C VAL A 33 10.71 -15.27 -16.54
N GLY A 34 10.84 -13.99 -16.88
CA GLY A 34 9.81 -12.96 -16.69
C GLY A 34 10.25 -11.79 -15.81
N MET A 35 9.48 -10.71 -15.87
CA MET A 35 9.64 -9.56 -14.99
C MET A 35 8.76 -9.72 -13.75
N GLU A 36 9.33 -9.44 -12.58
CA GLU A 36 8.60 -9.32 -11.34
C GLU A 36 8.73 -7.88 -10.82
N ILE A 37 7.63 -7.34 -10.34
CA ILE A 37 7.61 -6.06 -9.64
C ILE A 37 7.54 -6.26 -8.15
N HIS A 38 8.24 -5.41 -7.42
CA HIS A 38 7.90 -5.05 -6.05
C HIS A 38 7.04 -3.79 -6.10
N ALA A 39 5.96 -3.75 -5.33
CA ALA A 39 5.00 -2.66 -5.39
C ALA A 39 4.33 -2.42 -4.03
N ILE A 40 3.67 -1.27 -3.90
CA ILE A 40 2.59 -1.10 -2.93
C ILE A 40 1.24 -1.18 -3.65
N SER A 41 0.28 -1.83 -2.99
CA SER A 41 -1.13 -1.85 -3.44
C SER A 41 -1.88 -0.63 -2.93
N GLU A 42 -2.90 -0.21 -3.67
CA GLU A 42 -3.80 0.88 -3.27
C GLU A 42 -5.26 0.37 -3.26
N PRO A 43 -6.07 0.71 -2.24
CA PRO A 43 -5.81 1.74 -1.21
C PRO A 43 -5.11 1.25 0.06
N GLY A 44 -4.86 -0.05 0.24
CA GLY A 44 -4.42 -0.63 1.52
C GLY A 44 -2.94 -0.40 1.86
N LEU A 45 -2.12 0.06 0.90
CA LEU A 45 -0.68 0.28 1.05
C LEU A 45 0.09 -0.98 1.46
N HIS A 46 -0.39 -2.16 1.07
CA HIS A 46 0.33 -3.42 1.34
C HIS A 46 1.55 -3.53 0.44
N ILE A 47 2.68 -3.98 1.01
CA ILE A 47 3.86 -4.36 0.23
C ILE A 47 3.58 -5.70 -0.44
N VAL A 48 3.65 -5.69 -1.77
CA VAL A 48 3.30 -6.84 -2.60
C VAL A 48 4.35 -7.07 -3.68
N ARG A 49 4.28 -8.25 -4.30
CA ARG A 49 4.95 -8.57 -5.55
C ARG A 49 3.94 -9.11 -6.56
N ALA A 50 4.24 -8.93 -7.84
CA ALA A 50 3.48 -9.54 -8.93
C ALA A 50 4.39 -9.80 -10.13
N ARG A 51 4.11 -10.87 -10.88
CA ARG A 51 4.73 -11.04 -12.19
C ARG A 51 4.03 -10.15 -13.20
N LEU A 52 4.80 -9.46 -14.04
CA LEU A 52 4.25 -8.79 -15.20
C LEU A 52 3.87 -9.83 -16.25
N ASN A 53 2.79 -9.58 -16.96
CA ASN A 53 2.39 -10.39 -18.11
C ASN A 53 3.31 -10.09 -19.31
N ASP A 54 3.41 -11.02 -20.24
CA ASP A 54 4.31 -10.91 -21.39
C ASP A 54 4.04 -9.63 -22.21
N GLY A 55 5.12 -8.97 -22.64
CA GLY A 55 5.03 -7.72 -23.40
C GLY A 55 4.86 -6.46 -22.54
N PHE A 56 4.70 -6.60 -21.23
CA PHE A 56 4.70 -5.46 -20.31
C PHE A 56 6.04 -5.29 -19.60
N THR A 57 6.45 -4.03 -19.49
CA THR A 57 7.55 -3.59 -18.63
C THR A 57 7.02 -2.56 -17.64
N ALA A 58 7.76 -2.39 -16.56
CA ALA A 58 7.47 -1.36 -15.58
C ALA A 58 8.79 -0.77 -15.05
N LYS A 59 8.69 0.42 -14.49
CA LYS A 59 9.75 1.09 -13.75
C LYS A 59 9.20 1.63 -12.44
N SER A 60 10.11 1.97 -11.52
CA SER A 60 9.74 2.64 -10.27
C SER A 60 8.88 3.88 -10.54
N GLY A 61 7.82 4.06 -9.76
CA GLY A 61 6.84 5.13 -9.89
C GLY A 61 5.68 4.86 -10.84
N ASP A 62 5.77 3.84 -11.71
CA ASP A 62 4.63 3.47 -12.57
C ASP A 62 3.42 3.10 -11.72
N HIS A 63 2.24 3.55 -12.16
CA HIS A 63 0.96 3.36 -11.49
C HIS A 63 -0.05 2.78 -12.47
N PHE A 64 -0.68 1.66 -12.11
CA PHE A 64 -1.67 1.03 -12.98
C PHE A 64 -2.73 0.25 -12.20
N ALA A 65 -3.92 0.15 -12.81
CA ALA A 65 -5.02 -0.63 -12.29
C ALA A 65 -4.75 -2.14 -12.40
N LEU A 66 -5.13 -2.92 -11.39
CA LEU A 66 -4.96 -4.38 -11.39
C LEU A 66 -5.74 -5.07 -12.52
N GLU A 67 -6.88 -4.51 -12.89
CA GLU A 67 -7.71 -4.98 -14.01
C GLU A 67 -7.14 -4.66 -15.40
N SER A 68 -6.04 -3.89 -15.48
CA SER A 68 -5.40 -3.56 -16.77
C SER A 68 -4.77 -4.76 -17.50
N GLY A 69 -4.65 -5.91 -16.83
CA GLY A 69 -4.02 -7.10 -17.38
C GLY A 69 -2.50 -6.97 -17.54
N LYS A 70 -1.86 -5.95 -16.94
CA LYS A 70 -0.41 -5.76 -16.98
C LYS A 70 0.37 -6.72 -16.07
N SER A 71 -0.26 -7.18 -15.00
CA SER A 71 0.32 -8.12 -14.05
C SER A 71 -0.59 -9.30 -13.78
N GLY A 72 0.01 -10.39 -13.31
CA GLY A 72 -0.70 -11.49 -12.67
C GLY A 72 -1.19 -11.11 -11.26
N PRO A 73 -1.65 -12.11 -10.48
CA PRO A 73 -2.18 -11.88 -9.14
C PRO A 73 -1.11 -11.35 -8.18
N LEU A 74 -1.56 -10.54 -7.22
CA LEU A 74 -0.71 -10.02 -6.15
C LEU A 74 -0.34 -11.11 -5.16
N SER A 75 0.89 -11.06 -4.66
CA SER A 75 1.36 -11.86 -3.54
C SER A 75 1.93 -10.94 -2.45
N PRO A 76 1.73 -11.24 -1.15
CA PRO A 76 2.35 -10.44 -0.09
C PRO A 76 3.88 -10.53 -0.16
N LEU A 77 4.54 -9.44 0.17
CA LEU A 77 5.98 -9.34 0.31
C LEU A 77 6.32 -8.69 1.65
N ARG A 78 7.31 -9.23 2.37
CA ARG A 78 7.73 -8.64 3.64
C ARG A 78 8.63 -7.44 3.36
N PHE A 79 8.57 -6.43 4.23
CA PHE A 79 9.44 -5.25 4.15
C PHE A 79 10.92 -5.61 4.02
N GLN A 80 11.40 -6.58 4.80
CA GLN A 80 12.80 -7.04 4.77
C GLN A 80 13.20 -7.79 3.49
N ASP A 81 12.23 -8.19 2.66
CA ASP A 81 12.47 -8.92 1.41
C ASP A 81 12.41 -7.98 0.19
N LEU A 82 12.24 -6.67 0.41
CA LEU A 82 12.36 -5.65 -0.64
C LEU A 82 13.78 -5.62 -1.21
N SER A 83 13.89 -5.36 -2.51
CA SER A 83 15.17 -4.98 -3.13
C SER A 83 15.64 -3.63 -2.58
N GLY A 84 16.94 -3.35 -2.72
CA GLY A 84 17.52 -2.07 -2.31
C GLY A 84 16.84 -0.88 -2.98
N ASP A 85 16.56 -1.00 -4.29
CA ASP A 85 15.88 0.04 -5.07
C ASP A 85 14.42 0.20 -4.64
N ALA A 86 13.70 -0.91 -4.42
CA ALA A 86 12.33 -0.85 -3.93
C ALA A 86 12.22 -0.21 -2.54
N ASN A 87 13.16 -0.54 -1.64
CA ASN A 87 13.21 0.04 -0.30
C ASN A 87 13.51 1.55 -0.35
N SER A 88 14.39 1.97 -1.26
CA SER A 88 14.72 3.39 -1.47
C SER A 88 13.51 4.18 -2.01
N ALA A 89 12.69 3.57 -2.88
CA ALA A 89 11.51 4.19 -3.47
C ALA A 89 10.26 4.16 -2.56
N LEU A 90 10.26 3.38 -1.48
CA LEU A 90 9.06 3.09 -0.69
C LEU A 90 8.44 4.35 -0.06
N GLN A 91 9.25 5.19 0.57
CA GLN A 91 8.75 6.36 1.29
C GLN A 91 8.06 7.36 0.34
N GLU A 92 8.67 7.64 -0.81
CA GLU A 92 8.10 8.52 -1.83
C GLU A 92 6.82 7.92 -2.41
N SER A 93 6.83 6.63 -2.72
CA SER A 93 5.66 5.93 -3.28
C SER A 93 4.47 5.92 -2.33
N VAL A 94 4.69 5.70 -1.03
CA VAL A 94 3.65 5.80 0.00
C VAL A 94 3.10 7.22 0.09
N ALA A 95 3.97 8.24 0.07
CA ALA A 95 3.55 9.63 0.11
C ALA A 95 2.69 10.00 -1.12
N GLU A 96 3.07 9.56 -2.32
CA GLU A 96 2.28 9.77 -3.53
C GLU A 96 0.93 9.05 -3.47
N SER A 97 0.90 7.81 -2.97
CA SER A 97 -0.36 7.05 -2.83
C SER A 97 -1.33 7.71 -1.84
N ILE A 98 -0.81 8.26 -0.73
CA ILE A 98 -1.60 9.06 0.22
C ILE A 98 -2.16 10.32 -0.45
N LYS A 99 -1.40 10.99 -1.32
CA LYS A 99 -1.88 12.19 -2.04
C LYS A 99 -2.96 11.85 -3.07
N VAL A 100 -2.89 10.69 -3.71
CA VAL A 100 -3.88 10.22 -4.68
C VAL A 100 -5.21 9.90 -4.00
N ASN A 101 -5.18 9.29 -2.82
CA ASN A 101 -6.37 8.97 -2.04
C ASN A 101 -6.26 9.51 -0.60
N PRO A 102 -6.41 10.83 -0.38
CA PRO A 102 -6.14 11.44 0.91
C PRO A 102 -7.22 11.18 1.96
N ASP A 103 -8.45 10.89 1.54
CA ASP A 103 -9.63 10.84 2.42
C ASP A 103 -9.52 9.84 3.58
N PRO A 104 -9.05 8.59 3.38
CA PRO A 104 -8.83 7.66 4.49
C PRO A 104 -7.81 8.18 5.52
N HIS A 105 -6.76 8.84 5.04
CA HIS A 105 -5.67 9.36 5.88
C HIS A 105 -6.08 10.63 6.63
N LEU A 106 -6.79 11.54 5.98
CA LEU A 106 -7.41 12.70 6.64
C LEU A 106 -8.47 12.28 7.65
N GLY A 107 -9.17 11.17 7.38
CA GLY A 107 -10.11 10.55 8.29
C GLY A 107 -9.53 10.25 9.66
N PHE A 108 -8.24 9.90 9.75
CA PHE A 108 -7.55 9.73 11.03
C PHE A 108 -7.51 11.04 11.83
N TYR A 109 -7.07 12.14 11.24
CA TYR A 109 -7.03 13.45 11.92
C TYR A 109 -8.44 13.92 12.34
N ASN A 110 -9.43 13.69 11.49
CA ASN A 110 -10.79 14.15 11.72
C ASN A 110 -11.55 13.32 12.77
N ARG A 111 -11.28 12.01 12.86
CA ARG A 111 -12.08 11.08 13.69
C ARG A 111 -11.32 10.39 14.82
N ALA A 112 -9.98 10.50 14.88
CA ALA A 112 -9.19 9.87 15.92
C ALA A 112 -9.67 10.26 17.32
N LYS A 113 -9.71 9.25 18.20
CA LYS A 113 -10.10 9.35 19.60
C LYS A 113 -8.99 8.86 20.51
N ASN A 114 -9.26 8.90 21.81
CA ASN A 114 -8.45 8.24 22.81
C ASN A 114 -8.44 6.73 22.61
N ILE A 115 -7.25 6.12 22.59
CA ILE A 115 -7.05 4.66 22.62
C ILE A 115 -7.22 4.16 24.05
N SER A 116 -6.81 4.97 25.04
CA SER A 116 -6.99 4.70 26.46
C SER A 116 -7.29 6.00 27.21
N LEU A 117 -7.57 5.90 28.52
CA LEU A 117 -7.82 7.08 29.37
C LEU A 117 -6.72 8.15 29.31
N LYS A 118 -5.48 7.77 28.97
CA LYS A 118 -4.31 8.69 28.95
C LYS A 118 -3.71 8.91 27.57
N VAL A 119 -4.04 8.06 26.58
CA VAL A 119 -3.35 8.04 25.29
C VAL A 119 -4.32 8.37 24.17
N HIS A 120 -4.03 9.46 23.45
CA HIS A 120 -4.74 9.83 22.23
C HIS A 120 -4.14 9.11 21.01
N ALA A 121 -4.96 8.71 20.03
CA ALA A 121 -4.47 7.97 18.87
C ALA A 121 -3.40 8.70 18.04
N PHE A 122 -3.40 10.05 18.05
CA PHE A 122 -2.32 10.85 17.45
C PHE A 122 -0.92 10.49 17.97
N GLN A 123 -0.80 10.00 19.21
CA GLN A 123 0.49 9.61 19.79
C GLN A 123 1.05 8.31 19.16
N LEU A 124 0.30 7.64 18.27
CA LEU A 124 0.84 6.56 17.44
C LEU A 124 1.72 7.09 16.30
N LEU A 125 1.59 8.37 15.95
CA LEU A 125 2.42 8.97 14.91
C LEU A 125 3.83 9.24 15.47
N PRO A 126 4.90 8.82 14.75
CA PRO A 126 6.26 9.10 15.17
C PRO A 126 6.49 10.59 15.43
N GLY A 127 7.11 10.91 16.58
CA GLY A 127 7.40 12.28 17.00
C GLY A 127 6.23 13.05 17.63
N VAL A 128 5.04 12.45 17.77
CA VAL A 128 3.88 13.11 18.39
C VAL A 128 3.74 12.73 19.85
N GLY A 129 4.12 13.65 20.74
CA GLY A 129 3.94 13.51 22.19
C GLY A 129 2.56 13.96 22.69
N SER A 130 2.38 13.86 24.01
CA SER A 130 1.12 14.26 24.68
C SER A 130 0.74 15.73 24.50
N SER A 131 1.71 16.65 24.51
CA SER A 131 1.47 18.09 24.30
C SER A 131 0.97 18.37 22.88
N THR A 132 1.66 17.84 21.87
CA THR A 132 1.28 17.98 20.46
C THR A 132 -0.09 17.36 20.19
N ALA A 133 -0.35 16.17 20.71
CA ALA A 133 -1.65 15.51 20.55
C ALA A 133 -2.80 16.34 21.14
N ARG A 134 -2.64 16.94 22.33
CA ARG A 134 -3.64 17.82 22.94
C ARG A 134 -3.87 19.07 22.10
N SER A 135 -2.80 19.73 21.66
CA SER A 135 -2.87 20.90 20.78
C SER A 135 -3.68 20.61 19.51
N TRP A 136 -3.46 19.46 18.87
CA TRP A 136 -4.21 19.08 17.67
C TRP A 136 -5.69 18.82 17.93
N VAL A 137 -6.03 18.22 19.07
CA VAL A 137 -7.44 18.03 19.48
C VAL A 137 -8.12 19.38 19.70
N GLU A 138 -7.44 20.33 20.34
CA GLU A 138 -7.96 21.68 20.55
C GLU A 138 -8.18 22.42 19.22
N ILE A 139 -7.22 22.37 18.29
CA ILE A 139 -7.36 22.96 16.95
C ILE A 139 -8.57 22.38 16.22
N ARG A 140 -8.75 21.05 16.26
CA ARG A 140 -9.92 20.38 15.67
C ARG A 140 -11.23 20.84 16.32
N GLY A 141 -11.26 20.94 17.65
CA GLY A 141 -12.45 21.39 18.38
C GLY A 141 -12.85 22.84 18.08
N ARG A 142 -11.86 23.71 17.85
CA ARG A 142 -12.09 25.13 17.49
C ARG A 142 -12.61 25.33 16.07
N MET A 143 -12.31 24.42 15.14
CA MET A 143 -12.82 24.45 13.77
C MET A 143 -14.24 23.85 13.63
N ALA A 144 -14.72 23.16 14.66
CA ALA A 144 -16.00 22.44 14.66
C ALA A 144 -17.13 23.17 15.42
N GLY A 145 -16.85 24.33 16.01
CA GLY A 145 -17.81 25.20 16.70
C GLY A 145 -17.91 26.55 16.03
#